data_AF-A0A7S3IBU0-F1
#
_entry.id   AF-A0A7S3IBU0-F1
#
_cell.length_a   1.000
_cell.length_b   1.000
_cell.length_c   1.000
_cell.angle_alpha   90.00
_cell.angle_beta   90.00
_cell.angle_gamma   90.00
#
_symmetry.space_group_name_H-M   'P 1'
#
loop_
_entity.id
_entity.type
_entity.pdbx_description
1 polymer ?
#
loop_
_entity_poly.entity_id
_entity_poly.type
_entity_poly.pdbx_seq_one_letter_code
_entity_poly.pdbx_strand_id
1 'polypeptide(L)'
;NFLIREKNELETVITRLQGMIPNPSLQKVLFELLRLRGELDLVEREKMRLNNQYSRLEADYSKSYDEELRLELGTLQSQINECENQGLVIQRKIKSMDEEIRDIQNDERRRSYDRVPTSDKRYNPSFDSYINSPEYSETPTRLKNKYN
;
A
#
# COMPACT_ATOMS: atom_id res chain seq x y z
N ASN A 1 5.09 -13.79 -30.40
CA ASN A 1 5.91 -13.01 -29.46
C ASN A 1 5.03 -12.28 -28.44
N PHE A 2 4.16 -13.05 -27.76
CA PHE A 2 3.07 -12.50 -26.92
C PHE A 2 3.59 -11.93 -25.58
N LEU A 3 4.52 -12.64 -24.93
CA LEU A 3 5.14 -12.23 -23.66
C LEU A 3 5.90 -10.90 -23.77
N ILE A 4 6.60 -10.66 -24.89
CA ILE A 4 7.28 -9.37 -25.10
C ILE A 4 6.28 -8.23 -25.25
N ARG A 5 5.13 -8.49 -25.88
CA ARG A 5 4.07 -7.49 -26.03
C ARG A 5 3.44 -7.15 -24.68
N GLU A 6 3.06 -8.15 -23.88
CA GLU A 6 2.51 -7.94 -22.54
C GLU A 6 3.50 -7.21 -21.63
N LYS A 7 4.78 -7.59 -21.67
CA LYS A 7 5.83 -6.89 -20.93
C LYS A 7 5.87 -5.40 -21.30
N ASN A 8 5.90 -5.08 -22.59
CA ASN A 8 5.97 -3.69 -23.05
C ASN A 8 4.71 -2.89 -22.68
N GLU A 9 3.53 -3.52 -22.73
CA GLU A 9 2.26 -2.92 -22.30
C GLU A 9 2.28 -2.62 -20.80
N LEU A 10 2.78 -3.54 -19.97
CA LEU A 10 2.96 -3.35 -18.53
C LEU A 10 3.98 -2.25 -18.21
N GLU A 11 5.13 -2.23 -18.88
CA GLU A 11 6.14 -1.17 -18.72
C GLU A 11 5.54 0.20 -19.05
N THR A 12 4.75 0.30 -20.12
CA THR A 12 4.06 1.54 -20.51
C THR A 12 3.06 2.00 -19.44
N VAL A 13 2.28 1.07 -18.88
CA VAL A 13 1.33 1.38 -17.80
C VAL A 13 2.08 1.84 -16.54
N ILE A 14 3.16 1.17 -16.17
CA ILE A 14 4.00 1.55 -15.03
C ILE A 14 4.54 2.97 -15.20
N THR A 15 5.09 3.31 -16.37
CA THR A 15 5.60 4.66 -16.66
C THR A 15 4.50 5.73 -16.59
N ARG A 16 3.28 5.42 -17.05
CA ARG A 16 2.14 6.36 -16.95
C ARG A 16 1.73 6.57 -15.49
N LEU A 17 1.61 5.50 -14.71
CA LEU A 17 1.30 5.57 -13.28
C LEU A 17 2.37 6.32 -12.50
N GLN A 18 3.64 6.13 -12.86
CA GLN A 18 4.76 6.94 -12.36
C GLN A 18 4.50 8.42 -12.61
N GLY A 19 4.17 8.81 -13.85
CA GLY A 19 3.95 10.22 -14.22
C GLY A 19 2.74 10.90 -13.57
N MET A 20 1.83 10.15 -12.93
CA MET A 20 0.65 10.70 -12.24
C MET A 20 0.96 11.23 -10.83
N ILE A 21 2.11 10.88 -10.25
CA ILE A 21 2.52 11.34 -8.92
C ILE A 21 3.39 12.60 -9.09
N PRO A 22 2.90 13.79 -8.71
CA PRO A 22 3.59 15.06 -8.99
C PRO A 22 4.85 15.28 -8.14
N ASN A 23 4.98 14.58 -7.01
CA ASN A 23 6.13 14.68 -6.12
C ASN A 23 7.10 13.50 -6.37
N PRO A 24 8.32 13.74 -6.89
CA PRO A 24 9.29 12.68 -7.20
C PRO A 24 9.74 11.86 -5.98
N SER A 25 9.82 12.49 -4.80
CA SER A 25 10.16 11.79 -3.55
C SER A 25 9.05 10.83 -3.15
N LEU A 26 7.80 11.30 -3.17
CA LEU A 26 6.63 10.47 -2.88
C LEU A 26 6.50 9.32 -3.89
N GLN A 27 6.76 9.60 -5.17
CA GLN A 27 6.78 8.62 -6.24
C GLN A 27 7.76 7.48 -5.89
N LYS A 28 9.02 7.81 -5.60
CA LYS A 28 10.06 6.83 -5.26
C LYS A 28 9.66 5.94 -4.09
N VAL A 29 9.15 6.53 -3.01
CA VAL A 29 8.77 5.79 -1.80
C VAL A 29 7.55 4.88 -2.06
N LEU A 30 6.57 5.34 -2.84
CA LEU A 30 5.41 4.52 -3.21
C LEU A 30 5.80 3.31 -4.06
N PHE A 31 6.72 3.45 -5.02
CA PHE A 31 7.19 2.29 -5.80
C PHE A 31 7.97 1.30 -4.96
N GLU A 32 8.82 1.78 -4.06
CA GLU A 32 9.54 0.90 -3.13
C GLU A 32 8.58 0.17 -2.19
N LEU A 33 7.55 0.86 -1.69
CA LEU A 33 6.49 0.25 -0.88
C LEU A 33 5.74 -0.85 -1.63
N LEU A 34 5.36 -0.61 -2.90
CA LEU A 34 4.71 -1.61 -3.74
C LEU A 34 5.60 -2.83 -3.98
N ARG A 35 6.90 -2.59 -4.21
CA ARG A 35 7.91 -3.65 -4.37
C ARG A 35 7.99 -4.52 -3.11
N LEU A 36 8.12 -3.89 -1.94
CA LEU A 36 8.18 -4.58 -0.65
C LEU A 36 6.91 -5.39 -0.35
N ARG A 37 5.72 -4.88 -0.70
CA ARG A 37 4.47 -5.63 -0.57
C ARG A 37 4.46 -6.87 -1.45
N GLY A 38 4.92 -6.76 -2.70
CA GLY A 38 5.07 -7.91 -3.59
C GLY A 38 6.06 -8.95 -3.07
N GLU A 39 7.18 -8.51 -2.48
CA GLU A 39 8.14 -9.41 -1.82
C GLU A 39 7.52 -10.13 -0.62
N LEU A 40 6.76 -9.40 0.22
CA LEU A 40 6.06 -9.98 1.36
C LEU A 40 5.09 -11.07 0.91
N ASP A 41 4.29 -10.82 -0.13
CA ASP A 41 3.34 -11.79 -0.68
C ASP A 41 4.04 -13.07 -1.19
N LEU A 42 5.27 -12.95 -1.71
CA LEU A 42 6.06 -14.12 -2.14
C LEU A 42 6.55 -14.93 -0.93
N VAL A 43 7.06 -14.26 0.10
CA VAL A 43 7.52 -14.91 1.34
C VAL A 43 6.37 -15.61 2.06
N GLU A 44 5.19 -14.98 2.13
CA GLU A 44 4.00 -15.57 2.76
C GLU A 44 3.49 -16.81 2.01
N ARG A 45 3.51 -16.77 0.68
CA ARG A 45 3.16 -17.94 -0.15
C ARG A 45 4.16 -19.08 0.03
N GLU A 46 5.44 -18.77 0.09
CA GLU A 46 6.48 -19.79 0.31
C GLU A 46 6.36 -20.40 1.71
N LYS A 47 6.13 -19.60 2.74
CA LYS A 47 5.83 -20.08 4.09
C LYS A 47 4.61 -21.02 4.09
N MET A 48 3.56 -20.69 3.36
CA MET A 48 2.37 -21.56 3.26
C MET A 48 2.70 -22.89 2.55
N ARG A 49 3.50 -22.85 1.48
CA ARG A 49 3.98 -24.03 0.77
C ARG A 49 4.78 -24.95 1.69
N LEU A 50 5.70 -24.39 2.48
CA LEU A 50 6.52 -25.12 3.45
C LEU A 50 5.68 -25.71 4.59
N ASN A 51 4.74 -24.95 5.16
CA ASN A 51 3.82 -25.47 6.18
C ASN A 51 3.01 -26.68 5.66
N ASN A 52 2.52 -26.62 4.42
CA ASN A 52 1.81 -27.73 3.81
C ASN A 52 2.70 -28.98 3.63
N GLN A 53 3.99 -28.79 3.32
CA GLN A 53 4.95 -29.89 3.27
C GLN A 53 5.23 -30.46 4.66
N TYR A 54 5.45 -29.59 5.64
CA TYR A 54 5.67 -29.98 7.03
C TYR A 54 4.51 -30.84 7.56
N SER A 55 3.26 -30.40 7.41
CA SER A 55 2.10 -31.16 7.91
C SER A 55 1.93 -32.53 7.24
N ARG A 56 2.29 -32.67 5.96
CA ARG A 56 2.26 -33.98 5.27
C ARG A 56 3.35 -34.89 5.82
N LEU A 57 4.56 -34.36 5.94
CA LEU A 57 5.71 -35.11 6.44
C LEU A 57 5.53 -35.52 7.90
N GLU A 58 4.93 -34.66 8.72
CA GLU A 58 4.61 -34.92 10.12
C GLU A 58 3.63 -36.09 10.25
N ALA A 59 2.62 -36.14 9.37
CA ALA A 59 1.68 -37.25 9.32
C ALA A 59 2.39 -38.57 8.94
N ASP A 60 3.38 -38.55 8.06
CA ASP A 60 4.12 -39.76 7.67
C ASP A 60 5.15 -40.18 8.72
N TYR A 61 5.81 -39.23 9.38
CA TYR A 61 6.67 -39.48 10.54
C TYR A 61 5.88 -40.12 11.68
N SER A 62 4.65 -39.65 11.97
CA SER A 62 3.81 -40.22 13.03
C SER A 62 3.46 -41.70 12.84
N LYS A 63 3.51 -42.19 11.60
CA LYS A 63 3.20 -43.60 11.26
C LYS A 63 4.44 -44.49 11.30
N SER A 64 5.61 -43.94 11.00
CA SER A 64 6.84 -44.71 10.76
C SER A 64 7.92 -44.51 11.83
N TYR A 65 7.90 -43.36 12.52
CA TYR A 65 8.96 -42.90 13.43
C TYR A 65 10.37 -42.96 12.79
N ASP A 66 10.42 -42.75 11.49
CA ASP A 66 11.67 -42.76 10.72
C ASP A 66 12.53 -41.52 11.05
N GLU A 67 13.79 -41.77 11.39
CA GLU A 67 14.75 -40.74 11.76
C GLU A 67 15.08 -39.80 10.58
N GLU A 68 15.04 -40.28 9.34
CA GLU A 68 15.25 -39.44 8.16
C GLU A 68 14.13 -38.39 8.03
N LEU A 69 12.88 -38.80 8.25
CA LEU A 69 11.73 -37.89 8.25
C LEU A 69 11.81 -36.88 9.41
N ARG A 70 12.34 -37.29 10.57
CA ARG A 70 12.59 -36.38 11.70
C ARG A 70 13.58 -35.27 11.34
N LEU A 71 14.66 -35.61 10.63
CA LEU A 71 15.66 -34.64 10.17
C LEU A 71 15.09 -33.69 9.11
N GLU A 72 14.29 -34.21 8.18
CA GLU A 72 13.63 -33.41 7.16
C GLU A 72 12.58 -32.45 7.77
N LEU A 73 11.81 -32.89 8.77
CA LEU A 73 10.93 -32.01 9.56
C LEU A 73 11.70 -30.86 10.23
N GLY A 74 12.88 -31.15 10.80
CA GLY A 74 13.77 -30.13 11.35
C GLY A 74 14.22 -29.10 10.31
N THR A 75 14.52 -29.57 9.10
CA THR A 75 14.91 -28.72 7.97
C THR A 75 13.76 -27.81 7.53
N LEU A 76 12.57 -28.37 7.34
CA LEU A 76 11.36 -27.61 6.98
C LEU A 76 11.01 -26.57 8.06
N GLN A 77 11.12 -26.93 9.34
CA GLN A 77 10.90 -25.98 10.44
C GLN A 77 11.88 -24.81 10.37
N SER A 78 13.16 -25.08 10.10
CA SER A 78 14.18 -24.04 9.94
C SER A 78 13.84 -23.10 8.77
N GLN A 79 13.41 -23.64 7.63
CA GLN A 79 13.00 -22.84 6.46
C GLN A 79 11.74 -22.00 6.72
N ILE A 80 10.77 -22.54 7.46
CA ILE A 80 9.57 -21.79 7.88
C ILE A 80 9.98 -20.61 8.77
N ASN A 81 10.84 -20.85 9.76
CA ASN A 81 11.35 -19.80 10.64
C ASN A 81 12.13 -18.73 9.87
N GLU A 82 12.88 -19.13 8.85
CA GLU A 82 13.57 -18.20 7.97
C GLU A 82 12.58 -17.30 7.19
N CYS A 83 11.52 -17.87 6.62
CA CYS A 83 10.46 -17.11 5.97
C CYS A 83 9.78 -16.13 6.94
N GLU A 84 9.54 -16.55 8.18
CA GLU A 84 8.98 -15.66 9.22
C GLU A 84 9.90 -14.47 9.52
N ASN A 85 11.20 -14.73 9.68
CA ASN A 85 12.19 -13.68 9.92
C ASN A 85 12.29 -12.72 8.74
N GLN A 86 12.34 -13.24 7.51
CA GLN A 86 12.35 -12.42 6.30
C GLN A 86 11.07 -11.58 6.20
N GLY A 87 9.91 -12.17 6.46
CA GLY A 87 8.62 -11.47 6.50
C GLY A 87 8.61 -10.34 7.52
N LEU A 88 9.11 -10.57 8.74
CA LEU A 88 9.22 -9.53 9.77
C LEU A 88 10.13 -8.38 9.34
N VAL A 89 11.25 -8.67 8.69
CA VAL A 89 12.17 -7.63 8.17
C VAL A 89 11.47 -6.78 7.11
N ILE A 90 10.76 -7.41 6.16
CA ILE A 90 10.03 -6.70 5.10
C ILE A 90 8.90 -5.86 5.72
N GLN A 91 8.13 -6.40 6.66
CA GLN A 91 7.07 -5.66 7.36
C GLN A 91 7.60 -4.43 8.11
N ARG A 92 8.79 -4.51 8.73
CA ARG A 92 9.43 -3.34 9.36
C ARG A 92 9.80 -2.28 8.33
N LYS A 93 10.33 -2.68 7.17
CA LYS A 93 10.63 -1.75 6.06
C LYS A 93 9.36 -1.09 5.53
N ILE A 94 8.29 -1.85 5.33
CA ILE A 94 6.97 -1.31 4.92
C ILE A 94 6.50 -0.22 5.90
N LYS A 95 6.57 -0.48 7.21
CA LYS A 95 6.20 0.52 8.23
C LYS A 95 7.03 1.80 8.13
N SER A 96 8.34 1.66 7.93
CA SER A 96 9.23 2.82 7.75
C SER A 96 8.91 3.61 6.46
N MET A 97 8.57 2.94 5.36
CA MET A 97 8.12 3.61 4.13
C MET A 97 6.77 4.32 4.33
N ASP A 98 5.84 3.72 5.08
CA ASP A 98 4.56 4.36 5.43
C ASP A 98 4.77 5.62 6.30
N GLU A 99 5.77 5.63 7.18
CA GLU A 99 6.19 6.82 7.94
C GLU A 99 6.75 7.91 7.01
N GLU A 100 7.66 7.55 6.10
CA GLU A 100 8.25 8.48 5.14
C GLU A 100 7.19 9.12 4.22
N ILE A 101 6.19 8.34 3.78
CA ILE A 101 5.04 8.87 3.03
C ILE A 101 4.29 9.92 3.85
N ARG A 102 4.01 9.64 5.13
CA ARG A 102 3.32 10.59 6.02
C ARG A 102 4.12 11.88 6.19
N ASP A 103 5.43 11.78 6.35
CA ASP A 103 6.31 12.94 6.50
C ASP A 103 6.34 13.81 5.23
N ILE A 104 6.49 13.20 4.05
CA ILE A 104 6.44 13.92 2.77
C ILE A 104 5.10 14.63 2.60
N GLN A 105 3.99 13.95 2.91
CA GLN A 105 2.65 14.54 2.84
C GLN A 105 2.44 15.69 3.85
N ASN A 106 3.05 15.61 5.03
CA ASN A 106 3.03 16.69 6.02
C ASN A 106 3.80 17.91 5.54
N ASP A 107 4.97 17.71 4.94
CA ASP A 107 5.79 18.79 4.39
C ASP A 107 5.16 19.45 3.16
N GLU A 108 4.48 18.67 2.31
CA GLU A 108 3.65 19.20 1.23
C GLU A 108 2.52 20.08 1.77
N ARG A 109 1.81 19.61 2.80
CA ARG A 109 0.75 20.40 3.46
C ARG A 109 1.29 21.71 4.03
N ARG A 110 2.41 21.69 4.78
CA ARG A 110 3.04 22.91 5.32
C ARG A 110 3.40 23.91 4.23
N ARG A 111 4.04 23.45 3.14
CA ARG A 111 4.37 24.30 1.99
C ARG A 111 3.14 24.89 1.30
N SER A 112 2.01 24.20 1.31
CA SER A 112 0.74 24.73 0.79
C SER A 112 0.16 25.85 1.66
N TYR A 113 0.29 25.75 2.99
CA TYR A 113 -0.12 26.80 3.92
C TYR A 113 0.77 28.05 3.84
N ASP A 114 2.09 27.88 3.70
CA ASP A 114 3.04 29.01 3.57
C ASP A 114 2.89 29.78 2.24
N ARG A 115 2.25 29.18 1.22
CA ARG A 115 1.98 29.81 -0.07
C ARG A 115 0.68 30.60 -0.12
N VAL A 116 -0.14 30.60 0.94
CA VAL A 116 -1.27 31.52 1.04
C VAL A 116 -0.68 32.91 1.30
N PRO A 117 -0.82 33.88 0.39
CA PRO A 117 -0.36 35.22 0.66
C PRO A 117 -1.10 35.71 1.90
N THR A 118 -0.36 36.11 2.92
CA THR A 118 -0.91 36.96 3.99
C THR A 118 -1.16 38.35 3.39
N SER A 119 -2.07 38.45 2.42
CA SER A 119 -2.69 39.72 2.08
C SER A 119 -3.63 40.06 3.22
N ASP A 120 -3.27 41.13 3.92
CA ASP A 120 -3.98 41.83 4.99
C ASP A 120 -3.95 41.24 6.40
N LYS A 121 -3.14 41.90 7.24
CA LYS A 121 -3.27 41.96 8.71
C LYS A 121 -4.56 42.69 9.16
N ARG A 122 -5.71 42.40 8.54
CA ARG A 122 -7.04 42.93 8.90
C ARG A 122 -8.18 41.94 8.63
N TYR A 123 -7.95 40.64 8.81
CA TYR A 123 -9.06 39.70 8.88
C TYR A 123 -8.94 38.83 10.12
N ASN A 124 -9.78 39.12 11.12
CA ASN A 124 -10.06 38.25 12.24
C ASN A 124 -11.44 37.64 11.99
N PRO A 125 -11.55 36.42 11.44
CA PRO A 125 -12.79 35.70 11.52
C PRO A 125 -12.81 35.04 12.90
N SER A 126 -13.53 35.67 13.83
CA SER A 126 -14.04 34.97 15.00
C SER A 126 -14.72 33.68 14.55
N PHE A 127 -14.27 32.56 15.12
CA PHE A 127 -14.54 31.19 14.69
C PHE A 127 -16.00 30.72 14.90
N ASP A 128 -16.92 31.62 15.27
CA ASP A 128 -18.25 31.26 15.80
C ASP A 128 -19.47 31.72 14.95
N SER A 129 -19.30 32.10 13.68
CA SER A 129 -20.43 32.64 12.89
C SER A 129 -21.03 31.74 11.80
N TYR A 130 -20.60 30.48 11.67
CA TYR A 130 -21.18 29.54 10.68
C TYR A 130 -22.07 28.44 11.28
N ILE A 131 -22.46 28.58 12.55
CA ILE A 131 -23.48 27.73 13.15
C ILE A 131 -24.59 28.66 13.62
N ASN A 132 -25.65 28.77 12.81
CA ASN A 132 -26.91 29.52 12.99
C ASN A 132 -27.08 30.76 12.08
N SER A 133 -27.44 30.52 10.82
CA SER A 133 -28.45 31.36 10.15
C SER A 133 -29.36 30.49 9.27
N PRO A 134 -30.69 30.52 9.49
CA PRO A 134 -31.67 29.71 8.78
C PRO A 134 -32.27 30.51 7.63
N GLU A 135 -31.79 30.32 6.40
CA GLU A 135 -32.37 30.81 5.13
C GLU A 135 -31.32 30.41 4.09
N TYR A 136 -31.46 29.33 3.33
CA TYR A 136 -32.34 29.21 2.17
C TYR A 136 -32.79 27.76 2.00
N SER A 137 -34.09 27.55 2.11
CA SER A 137 -34.81 26.39 1.58
C SER A 137 -35.05 26.54 0.07
N GLU A 138 -35.34 25.41 -0.56
CA GLU A 138 -36.06 25.23 -1.85
C GLU A 138 -35.24 24.86 -3.11
N THR A 139 -35.09 23.53 -3.28
CA THR A 139 -35.54 22.67 -4.40
C THR A 139 -35.16 22.94 -5.88
N PRO A 140 -35.03 21.87 -6.70
CA PRO A 140 -34.32 21.89 -7.99
C PRO A 140 -35.18 22.32 -9.19
N THR A 141 -34.64 23.21 -10.04
CA THR A 141 -35.32 23.67 -11.26
C THR A 141 -35.15 22.68 -12.41
N ARG A 142 -36.29 22.08 -12.78
CA ARG A 142 -36.55 21.17 -13.91
C ARG A 142 -36.35 21.88 -15.27
N LEU A 143 -35.43 21.38 -16.10
CA LEU A 143 -35.29 21.79 -17.51
C LEU A 143 -36.54 21.36 -18.30
N LYS A 144 -37.24 22.33 -18.90
CA LYS A 144 -38.36 22.11 -19.83
C LYS A 144 -37.83 21.86 -21.23
N ASN A 145 -38.17 20.70 -21.80
CA ASN A 145 -38.16 20.45 -23.24
C ASN A 145 -39.09 21.45 -23.95
N LYS A 146 -38.62 22.06 -25.04
CA LYS A 146 -39.46 22.72 -26.04
C LYS A 146 -39.42 21.87 -27.32
N TYR A 147 -40.57 21.34 -27.72
CA TYR A 147 -40.82 20.84 -29.06
C TYR A 147 -41.07 22.03 -30.00
N ASN A 148 -40.52 21.96 -31.20
CA ASN A 148 -41.25 22.09 -32.46
C ASN A 148 -40.55 21.20 -33.50
#